data_AF-A0A0L0P4D1-F1
#
_entry.id   AF-A0A0L0P4D1-F1
#
_cell.length_a   1.000
_cell.length_b   1.000
_cell.length_c   1.000
_cell.angle_alpha   90.00
_cell.angle_beta   90.00
_cell.angle_gamma   90.00
#
_symmetry.space_group_name_H-M   'P 1'
#
loop_
_entity.id
_entity.type
_entity.pdbx_description
1 polymer ?
#
loop_
_entity_poly.entity_id
_entity_poly.type
_entity_poly.pdbx_seq_one_letter_code
_entity_poly.pdbx_strand_id
1 'polypeptide(L)' 'MSEPAKQESKPKPCCVCLDEKKTRDECLLFNGQDSGKCDELIQKYKTCMKGYGFETN' A
#
# COMPACT_ATOMS: atom_id res chain seq x y z
N MET A 1 7.11 -14.85 26.71
CA MET A 1 6.21 -13.69 26.82
C MET A 1 6.94 -12.53 26.17
N SER A 2 6.51 -12.09 24.99
CA SER A 2 7.19 -11.01 24.26
C SER A 2 6.19 -9.89 24.03
N GLU A 3 6.44 -8.77 24.68
CA GLU A 3 5.61 -7.57 24.72
C GLU A 3 5.58 -6.84 23.37
N PRO A 4 4.47 -6.14 23.05
CA PRO A 4 4.30 -5.38 21.83
C PRO A 4 4.96 -4.00 21.94
N ALA A 5 6.03 -3.78 21.16
CA ALA A 5 6.66 -2.47 21.02
C ALA A 5 5.74 -1.50 20.26
N LYS A 6 4.92 -0.79 21.01
CA LYS A 6 4.20 0.41 20.60
C LYS A 6 5.21 1.57 20.54
N GLN A 7 5.73 1.86 19.35
CA GLN A 7 6.53 3.06 19.09
C GLN A 7 5.70 4.13 18.37
N GLU A 8 5.82 5.32 18.91
CA GLU A 8 5.00 6.51 18.73
C GLU A 8 5.28 7.27 17.42
N SER A 9 4.21 7.81 16.83
CA SER A 9 4.14 9.06 16.05
C SER A 9 4.97 9.24 14.78
N LYS A 10 4.78 8.37 13.78
CA LYS A 10 4.56 8.79 12.38
C LYS A 10 3.91 7.63 11.63
N PRO A 11 2.75 7.80 10.96
CA PRO A 11 2.22 6.73 10.12
C PRO A 11 3.28 6.44 9.06
N LYS A 12 3.94 5.29 9.15
CA LYS A 12 4.84 4.87 8.08
C LYS A 12 3.96 4.68 6.84
N PRO A 13 4.41 5.01 5.63
CA PRO A 13 3.62 4.83 4.41
C PRO A 13 3.17 3.37 4.22
N CYS A 14 3.84 2.42 4.87
CA CYS A 14 3.43 1.03 4.98
C CYS A 14 2.24 0.76 5.92
N CYS A 15 1.65 1.73 6.62
CA CYS A 15 0.50 1.55 7.51
C CYS A 15 -0.81 2.17 7.02
N VAL A 16 -0.76 3.07 6.04
CA VAL A 16 -1.94 3.81 5.58
C VAL A 16 -2.69 3.10 4.46
N CYS A 17 -1.97 2.44 3.55
CA CYS A 17 -2.54 1.79 2.35
C CYS A 17 -2.06 0.34 2.24
N LEU A 18 -2.00 -0.35 3.39
CA LEU A 18 -1.52 -1.73 3.50
C LEU A 18 -2.38 -2.70 2.69
N ASP A 19 -3.69 -2.50 2.74
CA ASP A 19 -4.67 -3.29 2.01
C ASP A 19 -4.50 -3.11 0.50
N GLU A 20 -4.53 -1.86 0.00
CA GLU A 20 -4.28 -1.57 -1.42
C GLU A 20 -2.92 -2.09 -1.90
N LYS A 21 -1.86 -1.95 -1.08
CA LYS A 21 -0.53 -2.48 -1.41
C LYS A 21 -0.58 -4.00 -1.56
N LYS A 22 -1.24 -4.69 -0.63
CA LYS A 22 -1.36 -6.15 -0.62
C LYS A 22 -2.15 -6.62 -1.83
N THR A 23 -3.30 -5.99 -2.12
CA THR A 23 -4.11 -6.29 -3.31
C THR A 23 -3.33 -6.03 -4.59
N ARG A 24 -2.54 -4.95 -4.68
CA ARG A 24 -1.67 -4.67 -5.82
C ARG A 24 -0.62 -5.76 -6.00
N ASP A 25 0.08 -6.14 -4.93
CA ASP A 25 1.09 -7.20 -4.98
C ASP A 25 0.49 -8.54 -5.36
N GLU A 26 -0.65 -8.92 -4.76
CA GLU A 26 -1.40 -10.10 -5.12
C GLU A 26 -1.85 -10.03 -6.59
N CYS A 27 -2.36 -8.89 -7.05
CA CYS A 27 -2.76 -8.71 -8.44
C CYS A 27 -1.56 -8.89 -9.40
N LEU A 28 -0.41 -8.29 -9.10
CA LEU A 28 0.80 -8.42 -9.91
C LEU A 28 1.30 -9.87 -9.93
N LEU A 29 1.18 -10.58 -8.81
CA LEU A 29 1.54 -11.98 -8.69
C LEU A 29 0.59 -12.91 -9.45
N PHE A 30 -0.72 -12.64 -9.41
CA PHE A 30 -1.75 -13.47 -10.05
C PHE A 30 -1.98 -13.14 -11.53
N ASN A 31 -1.92 -11.88 -11.92
CA ASN A 31 -2.23 -11.41 -13.28
C ASN A 31 -0.97 -11.04 -14.09
N GLY A 32 0.19 -10.92 -13.44
CA GLY A 32 1.40 -10.41 -14.07
C GLY A 32 1.35 -8.88 -14.28
N GLN A 33 2.54 -8.25 -14.27
CA GLN A 33 2.69 -6.81 -14.49
C GLN A 33 2.16 -6.33 -15.85
N ASP A 34 2.07 -7.23 -16.83
CA ASP A 34 1.71 -6.96 -18.22
C ASP A 34 0.20 -6.75 -18.44
N SER A 35 -0.64 -7.25 -17.54
CA SER A 35 -2.10 -7.30 -17.76
C SER A 35 -2.80 -5.94 -17.65
N GLY A 36 -2.15 -4.88 -17.16
CA GLY A 36 -2.77 -3.57 -16.91
C GLY A 36 -3.90 -3.57 -15.86
N LYS A 37 -4.37 -4.74 -15.43
CA LYS A 37 -5.44 -4.91 -14.43
C LYS A 37 -5.06 -4.41 -13.04
N CYS A 38 -3.77 -4.33 -12.75
CA CYS A 38 -3.29 -3.82 -11.49
C CYS A 38 -3.11 -2.29 -11.50
N ASP A 39 -3.32 -1.62 -12.64
CA ASP A 39 -3.20 -0.17 -12.73
C ASP A 39 -4.26 0.54 -11.87
N GLU A 40 -5.50 0.03 -11.85
CA GLU A 40 -6.54 0.51 -10.93
C GLU A 40 -6.11 0.39 -9.45
N LEU A 41 -5.46 -0.71 -9.08
CA LEU A 41 -4.98 -0.92 -7.71
C LEU A 41 -3.81 0.00 -7.37
N ILE A 42 -2.94 0.28 -8.35
CA ILE A 42 -1.84 1.26 -8.21
C ILE A 42 -2.40 2.67 -8.06
N GLN A 43 -3.41 3.04 -8.84
CA GLN A 43 -4.10 4.33 -8.74
C GLN A 43 -4.80 4.49 -7.39
N LYS A 44 -5.45 3.43 -6.90
CA LYS A 44 -6.05 3.40 -5.56
C LYS A 44 -5.01 3.56 -4.46
N TYR A 45 -3.90 2.83 -4.53
CA TYR A 45 -2.79 2.94 -3.59
C TYR A 45 -2.21 4.37 -3.58
N LYS A 46 -1.96 4.96 -4.75
CA LYS A 46 -1.50 6.35 -4.89
C LYS A 46 -2.50 7.34 -4.29
N THR A 47 -3.80 7.17 -4.57
CA THR A 47 -4.86 8.04 -4.04
C THR A 47 -4.95 7.96 -2.52
N CYS A 48 -4.86 6.75 -1.97
CA CYS A 48 -4.81 6.53 -0.53
C CYS A 48 -3.60 7.25 0.07
N MET A 49 -2.38 7.03 -0.43
CA MET A 49 -1.18 7.68 0.11
C MET A 49 -1.26 9.22 0.00
N LYS A 50 -1.79 9.73 -1.11
CA LYS A 50 -2.00 11.16 -1.36
C LYS A 50 -3.00 11.78 -0.38
N GLY A 51 -4.06 11.05 0.00
CA GLY A 51 -5.01 11.46 1.05
C GLY A 51 -4.37 11.60 2.44
N TYR A 52 -3.29 10.86 2.70
CA TYR A 52 -2.50 10.96 3.93
C TYR A 52 -1.30 11.92 3.82
N GLY A 53 -1.11 12.59 2.68
CA GLY A 53 0.00 13.53 2.46
C GLY A 53 1.33 12.86 2.10
N PHE A 54 1.32 11.58 1.72
CA PHE A 54 2.48 10.87 1.21
C PHE A 54 2.37 10.76 -0.32
N GLU A 55 3.10 11.60 -1.05
CA GLU A 55 3.13 11.54 -2.52
C GLU A 55 4.36 10.76 -2.97
N THR A 56 4.17 9.57 -3.57
CA THR A 56 5.25 8.83 -4.25
C THR A 56 5.31 9.33 -5.69
N ASN A 57 6.26 10.24 -5.97
CA ASN A 57 6.61 10.65 -7.34
C ASN A 57 7.31 9.51 -8.06
#